data_AF-A0A8H4U5N7-F1
#
_entry.id   AF-A0A8H4U5N7-F1
#
_cell.length_a   1.000
_cell.length_b   1.000
_cell.length_c   1.000
_cell.angle_alpha   90.00
_cell.angle_beta   90.00
_cell.angle_gamma   90.00
#
_symmetry.space_group_name_H-M   'P 1'
#
loop_
_entity.id
_entity.type
_entity.pdbx_description
1 polymer ?
#
loop_
_entity_poly.entity_id
_entity_poly.type
_entity_poly.pdbx_seq_one_letter_code
_entity_poly.pdbx_strand_id
1 'polypeptide(L)'
;MGPSWVVRLSLLGLALVNSAVSDDCQASTWTKRSLDTDGINCRLSTVSASKVDSSTCASLAKKHGITVYDFYELNPGLKVDCKNVEPETRYCVEGFTEPLRALDGKCGPSNGNATCVGTDKQCCNKNSWTCGDTVNDCTVNCYEGNCY
;
A
#
# COMPACT_ATOMS: atom_id res chain seq x y z
N MET A 1 -25.30 -56.32 -34.28
CA MET A 1 -25.32 -56.85 -32.89
C MET A 1 -23.87 -56.91 -32.40
N GLY A 2 -23.51 -56.17 -31.34
CA GLY A 2 -22.21 -56.20 -30.63
C GLY A 2 -21.11 -55.26 -31.17
N PRO A 3 -20.22 -54.72 -30.31
CA PRO A 3 -20.51 -53.48 -29.58
C PRO A 3 -19.49 -52.33 -29.83
N SER A 4 -19.98 -51.10 -29.74
CA SER A 4 -19.19 -49.85 -29.72
C SER A 4 -18.30 -49.78 -28.48
N TRP A 5 -17.00 -49.59 -28.67
CA TRP A 5 -16.07 -49.22 -27.61
C TRP A 5 -15.78 -47.73 -27.66
N VAL A 6 -16.26 -47.05 -26.62
CA VAL A 6 -15.94 -45.69 -26.25
C VAL A 6 -14.43 -45.53 -26.05
N VAL A 7 -13.77 -44.76 -26.92
CA VAL A 7 -12.43 -44.25 -26.65
C VAL A 7 -12.59 -43.14 -25.61
N ARG A 8 -12.25 -43.46 -24.36
CA ARG A 8 -12.10 -42.48 -23.29
C ARG A 8 -10.87 -41.62 -23.61
N LEU A 9 -11.09 -40.39 -24.04
CA LEU A 9 -10.06 -39.36 -24.09
C LEU A 9 -9.64 -39.07 -22.64
N SER A 10 -8.54 -39.67 -22.20
CA SER A 10 -7.87 -39.28 -20.95
C SER A 10 -7.31 -37.88 -21.16
N LEU A 11 -8.04 -36.88 -20.66
CA LEU A 11 -7.52 -35.56 -20.38
C LEU A 11 -6.48 -35.71 -19.26
N LEU A 12 -5.25 -36.01 -19.65
CA LEU A 12 -4.06 -35.71 -18.86
C LEU A 12 -4.19 -34.25 -18.44
N GLY A 13 -4.38 -34.06 -17.13
CA GLY A 13 -4.60 -32.75 -16.54
C GLY A 13 -3.46 -31.82 -16.88
N LEU A 14 -3.72 -30.86 -17.77
CA LEU A 14 -3.13 -29.55 -17.64
C LEU A 14 -3.76 -28.92 -16.40
N ALA A 15 -3.17 -29.21 -15.24
CA ALA A 15 -3.32 -28.32 -14.11
C ALA A 15 -2.79 -26.97 -14.59
N LEU A 16 -3.70 -26.05 -14.89
CA LEU A 16 -3.39 -24.64 -14.98
C LEU A 16 -2.63 -24.31 -13.70
N VAL A 17 -1.35 -23.98 -13.83
CA VAL A 17 -0.63 -23.30 -12.77
C VAL A 17 -1.40 -22.01 -12.55
N ASN A 18 -2.30 -22.01 -11.56
CA ASN A 18 -2.74 -20.78 -10.96
C ASN A 18 -1.48 -20.22 -10.31
N SER A 19 -0.75 -19.39 -11.07
CA SER A 19 0.16 -18.42 -10.49
C SER A 19 -0.70 -17.47 -9.67
N ALA A 20 -1.20 -17.92 -8.53
CA ALA A 20 -1.49 -17.04 -7.42
C ALA A 20 -0.12 -16.57 -6.91
N VAL A 21 0.54 -15.74 -7.74
CA VAL A 21 1.43 -14.74 -7.19
C VAL A 21 0.51 -13.96 -6.27
N SER A 22 0.63 -14.22 -4.97
CA SER A 22 0.14 -13.27 -3.98
C SER A 22 0.87 -12.00 -4.34
N ASP A 23 0.17 -11.06 -4.99
CA ASP A 23 0.70 -9.72 -5.28
C ASP A 23 0.83 -9.01 -3.93
N ASP A 24 1.85 -9.43 -3.17
CA ASP A 24 2.26 -8.91 -1.86
C ASP A 24 2.70 -7.44 -1.96
N CYS A 25 2.76 -6.90 -3.19
CA CYS A 25 3.14 -5.53 -3.52
C CYS A 25 2.05 -4.49 -3.25
N GLN A 26 0.83 -4.88 -2.87
CA GLN A 26 -0.27 -3.94 -2.60
C GLN A 26 -0.91 -4.25 -1.25
N ALA A 27 -0.77 -3.36 -0.27
CA ALA A 27 -1.40 -3.51 1.04
C ALA A 27 -2.94 -3.62 0.94
N SER A 28 -3.53 -3.03 -0.09
CA SER A 28 -4.96 -3.07 -0.41
C SER A 28 -5.49 -4.44 -0.85
N THR A 29 -4.63 -5.39 -1.25
CA THR A 29 -5.03 -6.74 -1.68
C THR A 29 -5.00 -7.77 -0.54
N TRP A 30 -4.63 -7.36 0.67
CA TRP A 30 -4.50 -8.26 1.81
C TRP A 30 -5.86 -8.73 2.32
N THR A 31 -6.09 -10.05 2.33
CA THR A 31 -7.32 -10.70 2.83
C THR A 31 -7.33 -10.96 4.34
N LYS A 32 -6.23 -10.70 5.04
CA LYS A 32 -6.18 -10.59 6.52
C LYS A 32 -6.26 -9.12 6.91
N ARG A 33 -6.91 -8.83 8.05
CA ARG A 33 -7.19 -7.49 8.62
C ARG A 33 -5.95 -6.59 8.50
N SER A 34 -5.92 -5.77 7.44
CA SER A 34 -4.96 -4.68 7.35
C SER A 34 -5.40 -3.63 8.36
N LEU A 35 -4.54 -3.30 9.31
CA LEU A 35 -4.71 -2.06 10.07
C LEU A 35 -4.76 -0.94 9.03
N ASP A 36 -5.71 -0.03 9.19
CA ASP A 36 -5.83 1.17 8.39
C ASP A 36 -4.46 1.84 8.35
N THR A 37 -3.85 1.91 7.16
CA THR A 37 -2.46 2.33 7.05
C THR A 37 -2.34 3.85 7.04
N ASP A 38 -3.43 4.61 7.14
CA ASP A 38 -3.40 6.07 7.23
C ASP A 38 -2.46 6.69 6.18
N GLY A 39 -2.52 6.14 4.96
CA GLY A 39 -1.66 6.53 3.85
C GLY A 39 -0.33 5.78 3.70
N ILE A 40 0.03 4.72 4.44
CA ILE A 40 1.28 3.98 4.13
C ILE A 40 1.15 3.11 2.87
N ASN A 41 2.02 3.37 1.88
CA ASN A 41 2.29 2.50 0.74
C ASN A 41 3.35 1.46 1.14
N CYS A 42 2.89 0.27 1.52
CA CYS A 42 3.76 -0.81 1.95
C CYS A 42 4.33 -1.59 0.76
N ARG A 43 5.66 -1.56 0.60
CA ARG A 43 6.39 -2.26 -0.47
C ARG A 43 6.88 -3.63 -0.03
N LEU A 44 7.29 -3.78 1.23
CA LEU A 44 7.70 -5.06 1.82
C LEU A 44 7.08 -5.21 3.19
N SER A 45 6.60 -6.42 3.47
CA SER A 45 5.98 -6.75 4.76
C SER A 45 6.54 -8.06 5.32
N THR A 46 6.29 -8.27 6.61
CA THR A 46 6.67 -9.48 7.33
C THR A 46 5.52 -9.96 8.21
N VAL A 47 5.49 -11.24 8.55
CA VAL A 47 4.45 -11.83 9.41
C VAL A 47 5.04 -12.11 10.78
N SER A 48 4.35 -11.67 11.83
CA SER A 48 4.71 -11.98 13.22
C SER A 48 4.55 -13.48 13.50
N ALA A 49 5.28 -13.99 14.49
CA ALA A 49 5.16 -15.39 14.90
C ALA A 49 3.79 -15.67 15.57
N SER A 50 3.51 -16.95 15.82
CA SER A 50 2.31 -17.38 16.57
C SER A 50 2.32 -17.00 18.06
N LYS A 51 3.48 -16.60 18.58
CA LYS A 51 3.66 -16.03 19.92
C LYS A 51 4.31 -14.66 19.78
N VAL A 52 3.71 -13.66 20.42
CA VAL A 52 4.17 -12.27 20.39
C VAL A 52 4.13 -11.68 21.79
N ASP A 53 4.94 -10.65 21.98
CA ASP A 53 5.01 -9.82 23.18
C ASP A 53 5.50 -8.41 22.78
N SER A 54 5.65 -7.50 23.74
CA SER A 54 6.08 -6.13 23.46
C SER A 54 7.49 -6.01 22.85
N SER A 55 8.31 -7.06 22.90
CA SER A 55 9.64 -7.10 22.24
C SER A 55 9.57 -7.47 20.75
N THR A 56 8.40 -7.92 20.29
CA THR A 56 8.20 -8.41 18.92
C THR A 56 8.47 -7.31 17.89
N CYS A 57 7.98 -6.08 18.10
CA CYS A 57 8.22 -4.97 17.16
C CYS A 57 9.71 -4.68 16.99
N ALA A 58 10.46 -4.61 18.09
CA ALA A 58 11.92 -4.40 18.05
C ALA A 58 12.65 -5.55 17.36
N SER A 59 12.20 -6.80 17.57
CA SER A 59 12.77 -7.98 16.94
C SER A 59 12.52 -8.02 15.42
N LEU A 60 11.31 -7.65 14.98
CA LEU A 60 10.97 -7.54 13.55
C LEU A 60 11.73 -6.40 12.89
N ALA A 61 11.77 -5.21 13.51
CA ALA A 61 12.55 -4.08 13.01
C ALA A 61 14.03 -4.44 12.82
N LYS A 62 14.65 -5.05 13.84
CA LYS A 62 16.04 -5.51 13.79
C LYS A 62 16.27 -6.55 12.69
N LYS A 63 15.34 -7.50 12.51
CA LYS A 63 15.44 -8.53 11.47
C LYS A 63 15.49 -7.94 10.06
N HIS A 64 14.81 -6.81 9.84
CA HIS A 64 14.75 -6.13 8.54
C HIS A 64 15.69 -4.91 8.45
N GLY A 65 16.52 -4.67 9.46
CA GLY A 65 17.53 -3.61 9.42
C GLY A 65 16.98 -2.19 9.52
N ILE A 66 15.77 -1.99 10.04
CA ILE A 66 15.16 -0.68 10.26
C ILE A 66 15.13 -0.34 11.76
N THR A 67 14.94 0.93 12.09
CA THR A 67 14.75 1.31 13.50
C THR A 67 13.35 0.91 13.96
N VAL A 68 13.18 0.73 15.29
CA VAL A 68 11.84 0.47 15.84
C VAL A 68 10.91 1.66 15.63
N TYR A 69 11.46 2.87 15.54
CA TYR A 69 10.72 4.09 15.24
C TYR A 69 10.15 4.04 13.82
N ASP A 70 10.97 3.73 12.81
CA ASP A 70 10.51 3.56 11.42
C ASP A 70 9.46 2.45 11.32
N PHE A 71 9.61 1.38 12.09
CA PHE A 71 8.61 0.30 12.15
C PHE A 71 7.26 0.80 12.69
N TYR A 72 7.23 1.70 13.67
CA TYR A 72 5.97 2.31 14.12
C TYR A 72 5.39 3.27 13.08
N GLU A 73 6.22 4.06 12.39
CA GLU A 73 5.75 4.96 11.32
C GLU A 73 5.11 4.17 10.16
N LEU A 74 5.70 3.03 9.78
CA LEU A 74 5.16 2.16 8.74
C LEU A 74 3.91 1.37 9.19
N ASN A 75 3.57 1.39 10.48
CA ASN A 75 2.47 0.62 11.06
C ASN A 75 1.69 1.47 12.09
N PRO A 76 1.00 2.55 11.66
CA PRO A 76 0.41 3.54 12.57
C PRO A 76 -0.66 2.98 13.52
N GLY A 77 -1.24 1.81 13.21
CA GLY A 77 -2.13 1.09 14.12
C GLY A 77 -1.44 0.48 15.35
N LEU A 78 -0.10 0.38 15.37
CA LEU A 78 0.65 -0.07 16.53
C LEU A 78 0.82 1.06 17.55
N LYS A 79 0.71 0.70 18.83
CA LYS A 79 1.12 1.57 19.92
C LYS A 79 2.64 1.60 20.00
N VAL A 80 3.20 2.74 20.41
CA VAL A 80 4.65 2.93 20.63
C VAL A 80 5.21 1.95 21.68
N ASP A 81 4.38 1.40 22.57
CA ASP A 81 4.79 0.37 23.53
C ASP A 81 4.63 -1.08 23.01
N CYS A 82 4.26 -1.25 21.73
CA CYS A 82 4.04 -2.53 21.03
C CYS A 82 3.06 -3.49 21.72
N LYS A 83 2.26 -3.04 22.71
CA LYS A 83 1.39 -3.94 23.50
C LYS A 83 0.19 -4.48 22.72
N ASN A 84 -0.13 -3.90 21.57
CA ASN A 84 -1.20 -4.35 20.69
C ASN A 84 -0.68 -5.09 19.45
N VAL A 85 0.57 -5.56 19.47
CA VAL A 85 1.05 -6.49 18.44
C VAL A 85 0.24 -7.78 18.48
N GLU A 86 -0.10 -8.31 17.31
CA GLU A 86 -0.92 -9.50 17.16
C GLU A 86 -0.08 -10.63 16.55
N PRO A 87 -0.33 -11.89 16.94
CA PRO A 87 0.34 -13.05 16.35
C PRO A 87 -0.19 -13.33 14.94
N GLU A 88 0.68 -13.87 14.08
CA GLU A 88 0.34 -14.21 12.69
C GLU A 88 -0.27 -13.04 11.88
N THR A 89 0.14 -11.82 12.23
CA THR A 89 -0.31 -10.56 11.61
C THR A 89 0.82 -9.98 10.78
N ARG A 90 0.44 -9.38 9.64
CA ARG A 90 1.36 -8.78 8.69
C ARG A 90 1.66 -7.34 9.09
N TYR A 91 2.94 -6.99 9.10
CA TYR A 91 3.44 -5.65 9.42
C TYR A 91 4.37 -5.17 8.30
N CYS A 92 4.29 -3.88 7.99
CA CYS A 92 5.13 -3.25 6.99
C CYS A 92 6.55 -3.03 7.52
N VAL A 93 7.55 -3.30 6.67
CA VAL A 93 8.98 -3.15 7.00
C VAL A 93 9.74 -2.37 5.93
N GLU A 94 9.11 -2.10 4.79
CA GLU A 94 9.60 -1.16 3.78
C GLU A 94 8.40 -0.50 3.12
N GLY A 95 8.43 0.82 3.01
CA GLY A 95 7.33 1.59 2.46
C GLY A 95 7.57 3.08 2.65
N PHE A 96 6.53 3.86 2.39
CA PHE A 96 6.53 5.30 2.62
C PHE A 96 5.11 5.79 2.83
N THR A 97 4.95 6.95 3.46
CA THR A 97 3.66 7.62 3.54
C THR A 97 3.28 8.16 2.17
N GLU A 98 2.26 7.57 1.57
CA GLU A 98 1.53 8.09 0.43
C GLU A 98 0.73 9.32 0.88
N PRO A 99 0.98 10.49 0.27
CA PRO A 99 0.17 11.66 0.54
C PRO A 99 -1.25 11.44 0.01
N LEU A 100 -2.24 12.06 0.65
CA LEU A 100 -3.60 12.09 0.12
C LEU A 100 -3.58 12.66 -1.31
N ARG A 101 -4.04 11.90 -2.31
CA ARG A 101 -4.05 12.32 -3.71
C ARG A 101 -5.33 13.06 -4.05
N ALA A 102 -5.21 14.19 -4.74
CA ALA A 102 -6.32 15.04 -5.20
C ALA A 102 -7.01 14.46 -6.45
N LEU A 103 -7.58 13.25 -6.35
CA LEU A 103 -8.23 12.57 -7.49
C LEU A 103 -9.51 13.27 -7.98
N ASP A 104 -10.14 14.06 -7.11
CA ASP A 104 -11.29 14.92 -7.46
C ASP A 104 -10.86 16.31 -7.96
N GLY A 105 -9.54 16.52 -8.09
CA GLY A 105 -8.94 17.77 -8.52
C GLY A 105 -8.88 18.87 -7.45
N LYS A 106 -9.23 18.58 -6.18
CA LYS A 106 -9.15 19.56 -5.08
C LYS A 106 -7.94 19.28 -4.20
N CYS A 107 -7.17 20.33 -3.89
CA CYS A 107 -5.85 20.18 -3.28
C CYS A 107 -5.58 21.20 -2.17
N GLY A 108 -4.48 20.99 -1.44
CA GLY A 108 -3.96 21.92 -0.44
C GLY A 108 -4.73 21.91 0.89
N PRO A 109 -4.47 22.89 1.78
CA PRO A 109 -4.91 22.89 3.17
C PRO A 109 -6.43 22.84 3.36
N SER A 110 -7.20 23.39 2.43
CA SER A 110 -8.66 23.33 2.49
C SER A 110 -9.23 21.95 2.17
N ASN A 111 -8.42 21.04 1.64
CA ASN A 111 -8.82 19.72 1.16
C ASN A 111 -7.96 18.63 1.82
N GLY A 112 -7.72 18.73 3.12
CA GLY A 112 -6.95 17.72 3.87
C GLY A 112 -5.49 17.63 3.48
N ASN A 113 -4.90 18.71 2.96
CA ASN A 113 -3.57 18.74 2.35
C ASN A 113 -3.42 17.72 1.20
N ALA A 114 -4.49 17.46 0.44
CA ALA A 114 -4.42 16.61 -0.73
C ALA A 114 -3.46 17.20 -1.78
N THR A 115 -2.62 16.34 -2.37
CA THR A 115 -1.62 16.75 -3.36
C THR A 115 -2.01 16.38 -4.78
N CYS A 116 -1.68 17.27 -5.70
CA CYS A 116 -1.88 17.11 -7.14
C CYS A 116 -0.77 16.27 -7.80
N VAL A 117 0.35 16.06 -7.09
CA VAL A 117 1.47 15.25 -7.59
C VAL A 117 0.94 13.87 -7.98
N GLY A 118 1.43 13.31 -9.08
CA GLY A 118 1.02 11.99 -9.58
C GLY A 118 -0.36 11.91 -10.25
N THR A 119 -1.08 13.03 -10.42
CA THR A 119 -2.33 13.09 -11.21
C THR A 119 -2.08 13.62 -12.64
N ASP A 120 -3.12 13.81 -13.46
CA ASP A 120 -2.94 14.43 -14.79
C ASP A 120 -2.47 15.89 -14.71
N LYS A 121 -2.74 16.57 -13.58
CA LYS A 121 -2.39 17.97 -13.35
C LYS A 121 -1.59 18.10 -12.07
N GLN A 122 -0.30 18.37 -12.19
CA GLN A 122 0.64 18.20 -11.08
C GLN A 122 0.68 19.37 -10.08
N CYS A 123 0.20 20.56 -10.46
CA CYS A 123 0.30 21.74 -9.63
C CYS A 123 -0.96 21.99 -8.81
N CYS A 124 -0.81 22.22 -7.51
CA CYS A 124 -1.89 22.74 -6.69
C CYS A 124 -1.93 24.26 -6.78
N ASN A 125 -2.96 24.83 -7.41
CA ASN A 125 -3.10 26.29 -7.52
C ASN A 125 -3.47 26.91 -6.16
N LYS A 126 -2.65 27.85 -5.67
CA LYS A 126 -2.78 28.50 -4.36
C LYS A 126 -4.01 29.41 -4.20
N ASN A 127 -4.61 29.84 -5.30
CA ASN A 127 -5.76 30.75 -5.28
C ASN A 127 -7.08 29.98 -5.36
N SER A 128 -7.14 28.92 -6.18
CA SER A 128 -8.37 28.15 -6.40
C SER A 128 -8.44 26.84 -5.59
N TRP A 129 -7.33 26.37 -5.03
CA TRP A 129 -7.21 25.07 -4.36
C TRP A 129 -7.63 23.89 -5.25
N THR A 130 -7.32 24.01 -6.54
CA THR A 130 -7.59 22.98 -7.54
C THR A 130 -6.33 22.60 -8.30
N CYS A 131 -6.26 21.36 -8.75
CA CYS A 131 -5.17 20.89 -9.59
C CYS A 131 -5.20 21.56 -10.96
N GLY A 132 -4.06 22.10 -11.36
CA GLY A 132 -3.83 22.86 -12.58
C GLY A 132 -2.51 22.48 -13.24
N ASP A 133 -2.41 22.81 -14.51
CA ASP A 133 -1.27 22.56 -15.39
C ASP A 133 -1.07 23.68 -16.42
N THR A 134 -1.83 24.78 -16.30
CA THR A 134 -1.66 25.93 -17.19
C THR A 134 -0.37 26.67 -16.86
N VAL A 135 0.16 27.42 -17.84
CA VAL A 135 1.35 28.26 -17.61
C VAL A 135 1.20 29.17 -16.38
N ASN A 136 0.01 29.72 -16.14
CA ASN A 136 -0.26 30.58 -15.01
C ASN A 136 -0.31 29.80 -13.67
N ASP A 137 -0.81 28.57 -13.68
CA ASP A 137 -0.73 27.69 -12.50
C ASP A 137 0.73 27.41 -12.16
N CYS A 138 1.50 27.00 -13.18
CA CYS A 138 2.86 26.49 -13.04
C CYS A 138 3.94 27.55 -12.74
N THR A 139 3.70 28.83 -13.06
CA THR A 139 4.74 29.87 -12.95
C THR A 139 4.65 30.71 -11.69
N VAL A 140 3.44 31.13 -11.30
CA VAL A 140 3.26 32.09 -10.20
C VAL A 140 2.27 31.62 -9.15
N ASN A 141 1.40 30.66 -9.48
CA ASN A 141 0.32 30.23 -8.60
C ASN A 141 0.49 28.84 -8.01
N CYS A 142 1.59 28.15 -8.28
CA CYS A 142 1.81 26.83 -7.73
C CYS A 142 2.17 26.89 -6.25
N TYR A 143 1.28 26.36 -5.41
CA TYR A 143 1.53 26.22 -3.97
C TYR A 143 2.47 25.04 -3.70
N GLU A 144 2.16 23.90 -4.32
CA GLU A 144 2.93 22.67 -4.20
C GLU A 144 2.80 21.81 -5.48
N GLY A 145 3.63 20.78 -5.55
CA GLY A 145 3.82 19.95 -6.73
C GLY A 145 4.77 20.62 -7.72
N ASN A 146 5.02 19.92 -8.82
CA ASN A 146 5.82 20.44 -9.92
C ASN A 146 4.99 20.29 -11.19
N CYS A 147 4.71 21.39 -11.86
CA CYS A 147 4.58 21.28 -13.30
C CYS A 147 5.94 20.85 -13.86
N TYR A 148 5.93 20.05 -14.93
CA TYR A 148 7.08 19.40 -15.57
C TYR A 148 7.75 18.27 -14.75
#